data_AF-A0A382JP89-F1
#
_entry.id   AF-A0A382JP89-F1
#
_cell.length_a   1.000
_cell.length_b   1.000
_cell.length_c   1.000
_cell.angle_alpha   90.00
_cell.angle_beta   90.00
_cell.angle_gamma   90.00
#
_symmetry.space_group_name_H-M   'P 1'
#
loop_
_entity.id
_entity.type
_entity.pdbx_description
1 polymer ?
#
loop_
_entity_poly.entity_id
_entity_poly.type
_entity_poly.pdbx_seq_one_letter_code
_entity_poly.pdbx_strand_id
1 'polypeptide(L)' 'MKVEGLRSPQKKVGGLYHFSRMIDKIRLFCEGKLPEDLNVNCA' A
#
# COMPACT_ATOMS: atom_id res chain seq x y z
N MET A 1 3.19 -0.94 -12.10
CA MET A 1 1.99 -0.07 -12.05
C MET A 1 2.16 0.95 -10.94
N LYS A 2 2.12 2.26 -11.24
CA LYS A 2 2.14 3.33 -10.23
C LYS A 2 0.69 3.60 -9.84
N VAL A 3 0.31 3.28 -8.60
CA VAL A 3 -0.99 3.68 -8.03
C VAL A 3 -0.76 4.98 -7.30
N GLU A 4 -1.44 6.04 -7.72
CA GLU A 4 -1.42 7.37 -7.09
C GLU A 4 -1.76 7.22 -5.60
N GLY A 5 -0.89 7.71 -4.71
CA GLY A 5 -1.05 7.60 -3.26
C GLY A 5 -0.45 6.35 -2.61
N LEU A 6 0.06 5.38 -3.39
CA LEU A 6 0.70 4.19 -2.83
C LEU A 6 2.23 4.36 -2.71
N ARG A 7 2.74 4.44 -1.48
CA ARG A 7 4.19 4.55 -1.24
C ARG A 7 4.95 3.29 -1.66
N SER A 8 6.23 3.48 -2.00
CA SER A 8 7.14 2.37 -2.33
C SER A 8 7.27 1.39 -1.15
N PRO A 9 7.26 0.06 -1.39
CA PRO A 9 7.41 -0.96 -0.34
C PRO A 9 8.75 -0.87 0.40
N GLN A 10 9.78 -0.38 -0.28
CA GLN A 10 11.15 -0.28 0.23
C GLN A 10 11.35 0.92 1.16
N LYS A 11 10.35 1.77 1.33
CA LYS A 11 10.44 2.91 2.27
C LYS A 11 10.30 2.38 3.70
N LYS A 12 11.40 2.48 4.46
CA LYS A 12 11.43 2.21 5.90
C LYS A 12 10.75 3.34 6.66
N VAL A 13 9.86 2.99 7.59
CA VAL A 13 9.31 3.91 8.59
C VAL A 13 9.40 3.23 9.95
N GLY A 14 10.08 3.87 10.90
CA GLY A 14 10.34 3.28 12.23
C GLY A 14 11.12 1.96 12.18
N GLY A 15 11.95 1.74 11.15
CA GLY A 15 12.68 0.49 10.94
C GLY A 15 11.91 -0.60 10.18
N LEU A 16 10.59 -0.43 9.98
CA LEU A 16 9.73 -1.39 9.28
C LEU A 16 9.60 -1.06 7.79
N TYR A 17 9.81 -2.06 6.94
CA TYR A 17 9.42 -2.02 5.54
C TYR A 17 7.92 -2.28 5.38
N HIS A 18 7.34 -1.87 4.25
CA HIS A 18 5.93 -2.10 3.89
C HIS A 18 4.86 -1.49 4.80
N PHE A 19 5.17 -1.09 6.04
CA PHE A 19 4.19 -0.59 7.01
C PHE A 19 3.41 0.62 6.47
N SER A 20 4.12 1.65 5.99
CA SER A 20 3.48 2.81 5.36
C SER A 20 2.63 2.43 4.15
N ARG A 21 3.05 1.42 3.39
CA ARG A 21 2.33 0.94 2.21
C ARG A 21 1.05 0.19 2.61
N MET A 22 1.06 -0.58 3.69
CA MET A 22 -0.15 -1.21 4.24
C MET A 22 -1.15 -0.15 4.71
N ILE A 23 -0.69 0.91 5.38
CA ILE A 23 -1.56 2.04 5.77
C ILE A 23 -2.16 2.74 4.55
N ASP A 24 -1.38 2.97 3.49
CA ASP A 24 -1.89 3.55 2.24
C ASP A 24 -2.95 2.64 1.59
N LYS A 25 -2.76 1.31 1.62
CA LYS A 25 -3.79 0.36 1.16
C LYS A 25 -5.09 0.49 1.96
N ILE A 26 -5.01 0.60 3.28
CA ILE A 26 -6.19 0.75 4.15
C ILE A 26 -6.93 2.05 3.84
N ARG A 27 -6.20 3.15 3.64
CA ARG A 27 -6.80 4.45 3.26
C ARG A 27 -7.52 4.36 1.91
N LEU A 28 -6.86 3.80 0.90
CA LEU A 28 -7.44 3.61 -0.43
C LEU A 28 -8.65 2.66 -0.40
N PHE A 29 -8.63 1.64 0.46
CA PHE A 29 -9.74 0.73 0.68
C PHE A 29 -10.95 1.46 1.29
N CYS A 30 -10.73 2.29 2.33
CA CYS A 30 -11.78 3.12 2.92
C CYS A 30 -12.37 4.13 1.92
N GLU A 31 -11.55 4.64 0.98
CA GLU A 31 -12.01 5.54 -0.09
C GLU A 31 -12.69 4.81 -1.27
N GLY A 32 -12.71 3.48 -1.29
CA GLY A 32 -13.24 2.69 -2.41
C GLY A 32 -12.41 2.78 -3.69
N LYS A 33 -11.16 3.27 -3.60
CA LYS A 33 -10.23 3.48 -4.73
C LYS A 33 -9.10 2.47 -4.80
N LEU A 34 -9.14 1.42 -3.96
CA LEU A 34 -8.13 0.37 -4.01
C LEU A 34 -8.35 -0.47 -5.28
N PRO A 35 -7.41 -0.50 -6.23
CA PRO A 35 -7.56 -1.36 -7.40
C PRO A 35 -7.56 -2.84 -6.96
N GLU A 36 -8.48 -3.63 -7.52
CA GLU A 36 -8.66 -5.06 -7.16
C GLU A 36 -7.39 -5.89 -7.39
N ASP A 37 -6.56 -5.48 -8.35
CA ASP A 37 -5.26 -6.09 -8.68
C ASP A 37 -4.21 -5.92 -7.57
N LEU A 38 -4.49 -5.08 -6.57
CA LEU A 38 -3.63 -4.86 -5.41
C LEU A 38 -3.91 -5.84 -4.26
N ASN A 39 -4.57 -6.96 -4.61
CA ASN A 39 -4.99 -7.98 -3.69
C ASN A 39 -3.83 -8.48 -2.84
N VAL A 40 -4.13 -8.63 -1.57
CA VAL A 40 -3.17 -8.79 -0.49
C VAL A 40 -2.57 -10.17 -0.64
N ASN A 41 -1.24 -10.27 -0.62
CA ASN A 41 -0.46 -11.52 -0.64
C ASN A 41 -0.08 -12.08 -2.04
N CYS A 42 0.73 -11.35 -2.81
CA CYS A 42 1.75 -12.05 -3.60
C CYS A 42 2.95 -12.25 -2.67
N ALA A 43 3.13 -13.49 -2.22
CA ALA A 43 4.41 -13.97 -1.71
C ALA A 43 5.50 -13.83 -2.77
#